data_AF-A0A9W6BBX7-F1
#
_entry.id   AF-A0A9W6BBX7-F1
#
_cell.length_a   1.000
_cell.length_b   1.000
_cell.length_c   1.000
_cell.angle_alpha   90.00
_cell.angle_beta   90.00
_cell.angle_gamma   90.00
#
_symmetry.space_group_name_H-M   'P 1'
#
loop_
_entity.id
_entity.type
_entity.pdbx_description
1 polymer ?
#
loop_
_entity_poly.entity_id
_entity_poly.type
_entity_poly.pdbx_seq_one_letter_code
_entity_poly.pdbx_strand_id
1 'polypeptide(L)'
;MASKPHPQYLGVSLHSFSGRQVARWEAHIPIEGRPRCLYLGGFVTAEQAAEAYDVAALKIEGAEAAFTNFPLSRYTELLPALESIDLTDLINELRQRGYDALPLVDFGQQSNSAACGNFMSE
;
A
#
# COMPACT_ATOMS: atom_id res chain seq x y z
N MET A 1 -12.87 -10.87 -9.18
CA MET A 1 -13.16 -10.80 -7.73
C MET A 1 -12.88 -9.37 -7.26
N ALA A 2 -13.74 -8.79 -6.41
CA ALA A 2 -13.56 -7.42 -5.95
C ALA A 2 -12.88 -7.41 -4.57
N SER A 3 -11.74 -6.72 -4.46
CA SER A 3 -11.15 -6.35 -3.17
C SER A 3 -12.08 -5.37 -2.45
N LYS A 4 -12.20 -5.50 -1.14
CA LYS A 4 -13.05 -4.62 -0.32
C LYS A 4 -12.21 -3.51 0.32
N PRO A 5 -12.46 -2.22 0.09
CA PRO A 5 -11.69 -1.15 0.73
C PRO A 5 -11.86 -1.17 2.25
N HIS A 6 -10.83 -0.77 2.99
CA HIS A 6 -10.89 -0.62 4.44
C HIS A 6 -11.65 0.67 4.79
N PRO A 7 -12.59 0.65 5.75
CA PRO A 7 -13.41 1.82 6.06
C PRO A 7 -12.64 2.97 6.73
N GLN A 8 -11.45 2.70 7.31
CA GLN A 8 -10.68 3.69 8.07
C GLN A 8 -9.35 4.09 7.40
N TYR A 9 -8.77 3.21 6.58
CA TYR A 9 -7.40 3.39 6.10
C TYR A 9 -7.36 3.60 4.60
N LEU A 10 -6.71 4.67 4.19
CA LEU A 10 -6.45 5.06 2.82
C LEU A 10 -5.50 4.08 2.12
N GLY A 11 -5.76 3.81 0.84
CA GLY A 11 -5.08 2.83 0.01
C GLY A 11 -5.27 1.37 0.41
N VAL A 12 -5.96 1.05 1.50
CA VAL A 12 -6.01 -0.32 2.04
C VAL A 12 -7.26 -1.07 1.57
N SER A 13 -7.08 -2.32 1.13
CA SER A 13 -8.20 -3.20 0.78
C SER A 13 -7.97 -4.64 1.21
N LEU A 14 -9.02 -5.33 1.62
CA LEU A 14 -8.98 -6.75 1.95
C LEU A 14 -9.12 -7.57 0.66
N HIS A 15 -8.08 -8.32 0.33
CA HIS A 15 -8.15 -9.39 -0.65
C HIS A 15 -8.49 -10.69 0.08
N SER A 16 -9.78 -11.04 0.07
CA SER A 16 -10.26 -12.33 0.55
C SER A 16 -10.47 -13.27 -0.64
N PHE A 17 -9.82 -14.44 -0.64
CA PHE A 17 -10.14 -15.52 -1.57
C PHE A 17 -11.20 -16.43 -0.96
N SER A 18 -12.18 -16.89 -1.74
CA SER A 18 -13.14 -17.88 -1.27
C SER A 18 -12.47 -19.25 -1.15
N GLY A 19 -12.13 -19.70 0.07
CA GLY A 19 -11.55 -21.02 0.31
C GLY A 19 -10.55 -21.03 1.47
N ARG A 20 -9.65 -22.04 1.50
CA ARG A 20 -8.60 -22.27 2.52
C ARG A 20 -7.45 -21.25 2.51
N GLN A 21 -7.54 -20.18 1.72
CA GLN A 21 -6.49 -19.18 1.63
C GLN A 21 -6.70 -18.09 2.67
N VAL A 22 -5.59 -17.64 3.28
CA VAL A 22 -5.60 -16.56 4.27
C VAL A 22 -5.92 -15.25 3.56
N ALA A 23 -6.88 -14.49 4.09
CA ALA A 23 -7.17 -13.15 3.59
C ALA A 23 -5.99 -12.21 3.89
N ARG A 24 -5.68 -11.30 2.95
CA ARG A 24 -4.56 -10.36 3.09
C ARG A 24 -4.99 -8.92 2.87
N TRP A 25 -4.33 -8.00 3.55
CA TRP A 25 -4.53 -6.57 3.36
C TRP A 25 -3.59 -6.06 2.27
N GLU A 26 -4.12 -5.42 1.25
CA GLU A 26 -3.35 -4.88 0.14
C GLU A 26 -3.32 -3.36 0.21
N ALA A 27 -2.14 -2.78 0.01
CA ALA A 27 -1.97 -1.34 -0.08
C ALA A 27 -1.80 -0.90 -1.55
N HIS A 28 -2.46 0.19 -1.90
CA HIS A 28 -2.49 0.74 -3.25
C HIS A 28 -2.40 2.26 -3.20
N ILE A 29 -1.60 2.88 -4.09
CA ILE A 29 -1.49 4.34 -4.18
C ILE A 29 -1.92 4.86 -5.56
N PRO A 30 -2.84 5.85 -5.63
CA PRO A 30 -3.12 6.54 -6.87
C PRO A 30 -1.92 7.39 -7.29
N ILE A 31 -1.68 7.48 -8.60
CA ILE A 31 -0.66 8.35 -9.19
C ILE A 31 -1.34 9.28 -10.17
N GLU A 32 -1.07 10.57 -10.06
CA GLU A 32 -1.61 11.57 -10.98
C GLU A 32 -1.29 11.20 -12.43
N GLY A 33 -2.29 11.34 -13.31
CA GLY A 33 -2.16 10.99 -14.73
C GLY A 33 -2.18 9.48 -15.02
N ARG A 34 -2.38 8.60 -14.02
CA ARG A 34 -2.55 7.16 -14.24
C ARG A 34 -3.96 6.68 -13.91
N PRO A 35 -4.59 5.86 -14.78
CA PRO A 35 -5.93 5.34 -14.54
C PRO A 35 -5.97 4.20 -13.50
N ARG A 36 -4.82 3.65 -13.11
CA ARG A 36 -4.72 2.54 -12.17
C ARG A 36 -3.78 2.89 -11.03
N CYS A 37 -4.11 2.40 -9.84
CA CYS A 37 -3.25 2.54 -8.67
C CYS A 37 -2.02 1.64 -8.80
N LEU A 38 -0.93 2.08 -8.18
CA LEU A 38 0.25 1.24 -7.98
C LEU A 38 0.02 0.33 -6.78
N TYR A 39 0.28 -0.97 -6.96
CA TYR A 39 0.28 -1.95 -5.89
C TYR A 39 1.56 -1.85 -5.05
N LEU A 40 1.40 -1.68 -3.75
CA LEU A 40 2.48 -1.48 -2.78
C LEU A 40 2.90 -2.77 -2.06
N GLY A 41 2.00 -3.76 -1.96
CA GLY A 41 2.28 -5.01 -1.28
C GLY A 41 1.04 -5.62 -0.62
N GLY A 42 1.19 -6.84 -0.12
CA GLY A 42 0.19 -7.56 0.66
C GLY A 42 0.71 -7.78 2.07
N PHE A 43 -0.09 -7.51 3.08
CA PHE A 43 0.29 -7.44 4.48
C PHE A 43 -0.66 -8.28 5.33
N VAL A 44 -0.18 -8.65 6.53
CA VAL A 44 -0.94 -9.45 7.49
C VAL A 44 -2.03 -8.61 8.15
N THR A 45 -1.73 -7.33 8.44
CA THR A 45 -2.66 -6.41 9.10
C THR A 45 -2.96 -5.20 8.24
N ALA A 46 -4.12 -4.58 8.51
CA ALA A 46 -4.54 -3.37 7.81
C ALA A 46 -3.63 -2.19 8.14
N GLU A 47 -3.10 -2.14 9.36
CA GLU A 47 -2.16 -1.12 9.83
C GLU A 47 -0.85 -1.14 9.06
N GLN A 48 -0.31 -2.33 8.77
CA GLN A 48 0.90 -2.47 7.97
C GLN A 48 0.69 -2.00 6.52
N ALA A 49 -0.48 -2.33 5.95
CA ALA A 49 -0.87 -1.83 4.63
C ALA A 49 -1.03 -0.30 4.62
N ALA A 50 -1.65 0.27 5.66
CA ALA A 50 -1.81 1.71 5.81
C ALA A 50 -0.46 2.42 5.97
N GLU A 51 0.49 1.83 6.71
CA GLU A 51 1.83 2.39 6.86
C GLU A 51 2.59 2.39 5.52
N ALA A 52 2.46 1.33 4.72
CA ALA A 52 3.05 1.28 3.39
C ALA A 52 2.45 2.35 2.45
N TYR A 53 1.15 2.62 2.56
CA TYR A 53 0.50 3.70 1.82
C TYR A 53 1.08 5.06 2.20
N ASP A 54 1.16 5.36 3.50
CA ASP A 54 1.66 6.65 4.01
C ASP A 54 3.10 6.90 3.55
N VAL A 55 3.95 5.88 3.65
CA VAL A 55 5.35 5.96 3.20
C VAL A 55 5.44 6.26 1.70
N ALA A 56 4.61 5.62 0.88
CA ALA A 56 4.57 5.89 -0.55
C ALA A 56 4.01 7.30 -0.85
N ALA A 57 2.97 7.74 -0.13
CA ALA A 57 2.39 9.08 -0.28
C ALA A 57 3.38 10.18 0.07
N LEU A 58 4.12 10.02 1.17
CA LEU A 58 5.20 10.92 1.58
C LEU A 58 6.30 11.01 0.54
N LYS A 59 6.61 9.92 -0.16
CA LYS A 59 7.61 9.92 -1.24
C LYS A 59 7.13 10.67 -2.49
N ILE A 60 5.86 10.56 -2.83
CA ILE A 60 5.30 11.13 -4.08
C ILE A 60 4.97 12.61 -3.92
N GLU A 61 4.26 12.97 -2.85
CA GLU A 61 3.74 14.33 -2.63
C GLU A 61 4.65 15.16 -1.70
N GLY A 62 5.48 14.50 -0.88
CA GLY A 62 6.29 15.16 0.15
C GLY A 62 5.57 15.30 1.49
N ALA A 63 6.33 15.56 2.56
CA ALA A 63 5.82 15.61 3.93
C ALA A 63 4.77 16.70 4.19
N GLU A 64 4.83 17.80 3.44
CA GLU A 64 3.94 18.95 3.62
C GLU A 64 2.58 18.78 2.92
N ALA A 65 2.50 17.94 1.88
CA ALA A 65 1.31 17.80 1.04
C ALA A 65 0.67 16.40 1.08
N ALA A 66 1.38 15.39 1.57
CA ALA A 66 0.89 14.03 1.61
C ALA A 66 -0.28 13.85 2.59
N PHE A 67 -1.35 13.22 2.10
CA PHE A 67 -2.42 12.70 2.95
C PHE A 67 -2.03 11.35 3.51
N THR A 68 -1.84 11.29 4.82
CA THR A 68 -1.39 10.10 5.56
C THR A 68 -2.48 9.61 6.52
N ASN A 69 -2.51 8.30 6.75
CA ASN A 69 -3.38 7.63 7.72
C ASN A 69 -2.94 7.88 9.17
N PHE A 70 -1.62 8.03 9.38
CA PHE A 70 -1.00 8.22 10.69
C PHE A 70 -0.31 9.59 10.79
N PRO A 71 -0.12 10.13 12.01
CA PRO A 71 0.53 11.42 12.19
C PRO A 71 1.98 11.41 11.67
N LEU A 72 2.42 12.53 11.07
CA LEU A 72 3.77 12.72 10.53
C LEU A 72 4.90 12.44 11.53
N SER A 73 4.64 12.60 12.84
CA SER A 73 5.59 12.27 13.89
C SER A 73 6.05 10.81 13.88
N ARG A 74 5.24 9.90 13.30
CA ARG A 74 5.61 8.50 13.10
C ARG A 74 6.69 8.31 12.04
N TYR A 75 6.79 9.24 11.09
CA TYR A 75 7.65 9.14 9.91
C TYR A 75 8.87 10.06 9.96
N THR A 76 8.99 10.92 10.97
CA THR A 76 10.07 11.93 11.05
C THR A 76 11.47 11.33 10.89
N GLU A 77 11.72 10.14 11.45
CA GLU A 77 13.01 9.45 11.31
C GLU A 77 13.20 8.81 9.91
N LEU A 78 12.10 8.50 9.21
CA LEU A 78 12.10 7.89 7.88
C LEU A 78 12.17 8.93 6.75
N LEU A 79 11.69 10.16 6.97
CA LEU A 79 11.72 11.24 5.98
C LEU A 79 13.09 11.41 5.26
N PRO A 80 14.25 11.50 5.96
CA PRO A 80 15.53 11.65 5.27
C PRO A 80 15.90 10.45 4.40
N ALA A 81 15.50 9.24 4.80
CA ALA A 81 15.71 8.04 3.98
C ALA A 81 14.83 8.08 2.72
N LEU A 82 13.58 8.54 2.86
CA LEU A 82 12.64 8.69 1.73
C LEU A 82 13.13 9.72 0.71
N GLU A 83 13.82 10.78 1.12
CA GLU A 83 14.42 11.72 0.17
C GLU A 83 15.52 11.06 -0.70
N SER A 84 16.28 10.13 -0.11
CA SER A 84 17.43 9.50 -0.77
C SER A 84 17.10 8.30 -1.67
N ILE A 85 15.99 7.59 -1.43
CA ILE A 85 15.61 6.38 -2.19
C ILE A 85 14.78 6.75 -3.43
N ASP A 86 14.93 6.04 -4.53
CA ASP A 86 14.06 6.21 -5.69
C ASP A 86 12.67 5.61 -5.46
N LEU A 87 11.63 6.20 -6.07
CA LEU A 87 10.25 5.71 -5.91
C LEU A 87 10.12 4.24 -6.31
N THR A 88 10.80 3.81 -7.38
CA THR A 88 10.73 2.42 -7.84
C THR A 88 11.31 1.45 -6.83
N ASP A 89 12.44 1.82 -6.21
CA ASP A 89 13.12 1.00 -5.21
C ASP A 89 12.32 0.95 -3.92
N LEU A 90 11.74 2.07 -3.50
CA LEU A 90 10.82 2.10 -2.36
C LEU A 90 9.63 1.14 -2.58
N ILE A 91 9.01 1.18 -3.75
CA ILE A 91 7.87 0.31 -4.07
C ILE A 91 8.28 -1.17 -4.07
N ASN A 92 9.49 -1.49 -4.57
CA ASN A 92 10.00 -2.84 -4.53
C ASN A 92 10.29 -3.31 -3.10
N GLU A 93 10.83 -2.45 -2.25
CA GLU A 93 11.07 -2.72 -0.84
C GLU A 93 9.74 -3.00 -0.11
N LEU A 94 8.73 -2.14 -0.27
CA LEU A 94 7.41 -2.32 0.34
C LEU A 94 6.77 -3.66 -0.05
N ARG A 95 6.92 -4.06 -1.32
CA ARG A 95 6.41 -5.35 -1.80
C ARG A 95 7.13 -6.52 -1.13
N GLN A 96 8.45 -6.49 -1.07
CA GLN A 96 9.24 -7.55 -0.41
C GLN A 96 8.85 -7.67 1.06
N ARG A 97 8.76 -6.54 1.77
CA ARG A 97 8.38 -6.48 3.18
C ARG A 97 6.98 -7.04 3.45
N GLY A 98 6.04 -6.80 2.53
CA GLY A 98 4.71 -7.38 2.59
C GLY A 98 4.73 -8.91 2.44
N TYR A 99 5.49 -9.43 1.48
CA TYR A 99 5.58 -10.87 1.25
C TYR A 99 6.26 -11.63 2.40
N ASP A 100 7.33 -11.07 2.99
CA ASP A 100 8.05 -11.71 4.12
C ASP A 100 7.19 -11.83 5.39
N ALA A 101 6.14 -11.02 5.53
CA ALA A 101 5.23 -11.09 6.66
C ALA A 101 4.21 -12.23 6.56
N LEU A 102 4.06 -12.89 5.41
CA LEU A 102 3.10 -13.97 5.20
C LEU A 102 3.79 -15.34 5.20
N PRO A 103 3.30 -16.35 5.96
CA PRO A 103 3.82 -17.70 5.84
C PRO A 103 3.64 -18.16 4.39
N LEU A 104 4.72 -18.66 3.77
CA LEU A 104 4.81 -19.09 2.37
C LEU A 104 3.56 -19.85 1.89
N VAL A 105 2.60 -19.12 1.34
CA VAL A 105 1.54 -19.67 0.50
C VAL A 105 1.88 -19.19 -0.91
N ASP A 106 1.99 -20.12 -1.85
CA ASP A 106 2.35 -19.87 -3.25
C ASP A 106 1.26 -19.03 -3.93
N PHE A 107 1.31 -17.73 -3.70
CA PHE A 107 0.48 -16.75 -4.37
C PHE A 107 1.29 -16.29 -5.58
N GLY A 108 1.14 -17.00 -6.69
CA GLY A 108 1.74 -16.61 -7.97
C GLY A 108 1.64 -15.10 -8.17
N GLN A 109 2.78 -14.48 -8.48
CA GLN A 109 3.01 -13.04 -8.65
C GLN A 109 1.76 -12.35 -9.23
N GLN A 110 0.89 -11.82 -8.38
CA GLN A 110 -0.36 -11.27 -8.88
C GLN A 110 -0.07 -9.86 -9.39
N SER A 111 0.18 -9.77 -10.69
CA SER A 111 0.33 -8.56 -11.48
C SER A 111 -1.00 -7.82 -11.65
N ASN A 112 -1.63 -7.37 -10.57
CA ASN A 112 -2.94 -6.74 -10.67
C ASN A 112 -2.90 -5.32 -10.11
N SER A 113 -2.58 -4.38 -11.00
CA SER A 113 -2.92 -2.97 -10.82
C SER A 113 -4.44 -2.86 -10.61
N ALA A 114 -4.88 -2.59 -9.39
CA ALA A 114 -6.28 -2.32 -9.11
C ALA A 114 -6.69 -1.03 -9.86
N ALA A 115 -7.89 -1.03 -10.45
CA ALA A 115 -8.47 0.21 -10.92
C ALA A 115 -8.65 1.13 -9.70
N CYS A 116 -8.29 2.41 -9.82
CA CYS A 116 -8.41 3.41 -8.75
C CYS A 116 -9.88 3.63 -8.30
N GLY A 117 -10.83 3.04 -9.03
CA GLY A 117 -12.29 3.18 -8.87
C GLY A 117 -12.83 2.62 -7.56
N ASN A 118 -12.61 3.39 -6.49
CA ASN A 118 -13.53 3.74 -5.40
C ASN A 118 -12.77 4.38 -4.21
N PHE A 119 -11.49 4.72 -4.37
CA PHE A 119 -10.64 5.10 -3.24
C PHE A 119 -10.66 6.62 -2.92
N MET A 120 -11.06 7.47 -3.87
CA MET A 120 -11.18 8.92 -3.69
C MET A 120 -12.63 9.36 -3.89
N SER A 121 -13.49 9.13 -2.91
CA SER A 121 -14.81 9.74 -2.90
C SER A 121 -15.07 10.37 -1.53
N GLU A 122 -15.07 11.71 -1.59
CA GLU A 122 -15.41 12.74 -0.60
C GLU A 122 -14.31 13.19 0.36
#